data_AF-A0A3L7SD41-F1
#
_entry.id   AF-A0A3L7SD41-F1
#
_cell.length_a   1.000
_cell.length_b   1.000
_cell.length_c   1.000
_cell.angle_alpha   90.00
_cell.angle_beta   90.00
_cell.angle_gamma   90.00
#
_symmetry.space_group_name_H-M   'P 1'
#
loop_
_entity.id
_entity.type
_entity.pdbx_description
1 polymer ?
#
loop_
_entity_poly.entity_id
_entity_poly.type
_entity_poly.pdbx_seq_one_letter_code
_entity_poly.pdbx_strand_id
1 'polypeptide(L)'
;MTHVPGKTEGCVEKIFCQQCKHCRNGVDMVCCVPSRGVRRSRIERRSMPFFPDPAPPDPELLRDFPALDGEPGPSADEGFDGGAGQTPGFPPDAPQAEAADTYWSLSRTPLTSLVFTLPLVLAYEGGVLLLGRGTPRNGADVWLRQFLDGIGLGPYFLLPVLTIVGLLAWHHVEHDRWRFSPALLLGMALECVLWAVALIGVARLQERFWPLAAGVAGEGVWARLIGFCGAGLYEEVLFRLLLLPALIWLCERLGAGSAAAAVWGLVASSLLFSAAHYVGPLGDGFQVYSFTFRFLAGMFFAVLFTARGFGIAAGTHAAYDMIVGLR
;
A
#
# COMPACT_ATOMS: atom_id res chain seq x y z
N MET A 1 -45.48 -52.00 -9.20
CA MET A 1 -44.93 -52.79 -10.32
C MET A 1 -43.41 -52.68 -10.28
N THR A 2 -42.72 -53.81 -10.40
CA THR A 2 -41.30 -54.03 -10.80
C THR A 2 -40.18 -53.45 -9.91
N HIS A 3 -39.41 -54.28 -9.18
CA HIS A 3 -38.19 -55.05 -9.57
C HIS A 3 -36.86 -54.25 -9.56
N VAL A 4 -36.08 -54.38 -8.46
CA VAL A 4 -34.66 -54.84 -8.29
C VAL A 4 -33.70 -54.82 -9.52
N PRO A 5 -32.34 -54.83 -9.39
CA PRO A 5 -31.33 -53.90 -8.85
C PRO A 5 -30.19 -53.60 -9.89
N GLY A 6 -29.15 -52.83 -9.52
CA GLY A 6 -27.92 -52.70 -10.32
C GLY A 6 -26.66 -52.51 -9.47
N LYS A 7 -25.82 -53.55 -9.40
CA LYS A 7 -24.43 -53.55 -8.89
C LYS A 7 -23.50 -52.83 -9.87
N THR A 8 -22.47 -52.14 -9.34
CA THR A 8 -21.01 -52.31 -9.55
C THR A 8 -20.31 -51.04 -9.03
N GLU A 9 -19.55 -51.09 -7.95
CA GLU A 9 -18.08 -51.23 -7.94
C GLU A 9 -17.32 -50.16 -8.75
N GLY A 10 -16.37 -49.47 -8.11
CA GLY A 10 -15.17 -48.99 -8.82
C GLY A 10 -14.77 -47.52 -8.64
N CYS A 11 -13.87 -47.28 -7.69
CA CYS A 11 -12.72 -46.37 -7.70
C CYS A 11 -12.56 -45.25 -8.77
N VAL A 12 -12.33 -44.03 -8.25
CA VAL A 12 -11.08 -43.22 -8.40
C VAL A 12 -10.67 -42.73 -9.81
N GLU A 13 -10.78 -41.40 -9.98
CA GLU A 13 -9.71 -40.46 -10.35
C GLU A 13 -8.92 -40.63 -11.68
N LYS A 14 -8.70 -39.46 -12.32
CA LYS A 14 -7.69 -39.10 -13.34
C LYS A 14 -8.10 -39.18 -14.80
N ILE A 15 -8.47 -38.02 -15.33
CA ILE A 15 -8.18 -37.64 -16.72
C ILE A 15 -6.83 -36.93 -16.76
N PHE A 16 -6.06 -37.32 -17.76
CA PHE A 16 -4.61 -37.33 -17.84
C PHE A 16 -4.05 -36.02 -18.43
N CYS A 17 -2.94 -35.56 -17.82
CA CYS A 17 -1.95 -34.70 -18.45
C CYS A 17 -1.19 -35.52 -19.50
N GLN A 18 -1.34 -35.18 -20.78
CA GLN A 18 -0.47 -35.68 -21.85
C GLN A 18 0.94 -35.10 -21.67
N GLN A 19 1.92 -35.95 -21.35
CA GLN A 19 3.30 -35.94 -21.87
C GLN A 19 4.21 -36.79 -20.96
N CYS A 20 4.55 -38.00 -21.40
CA CYS A 20 5.94 -38.40 -21.57
C CYS A 20 6.05 -39.81 -22.17
N LYS A 21 6.92 -39.91 -23.17
CA LYS A 21 7.24 -41.09 -23.96
C LYS A 21 8.23 -41.99 -23.20
N HIS A 22 8.11 -43.30 -23.44
CA HIS A 22 9.17 -44.32 -23.39
C HIS A 22 9.94 -44.50 -22.06
N CYS A 23 9.61 -45.56 -21.31
CA CYS A 23 10.63 -46.46 -20.76
C CYS A 23 10.11 -47.90 -20.74
N ARG A 24 10.99 -48.79 -21.20
CA ARG A 24 10.77 -50.18 -21.57
C ARG A 24 11.46 -51.04 -20.50
N ASN A 25 10.84 -52.16 -20.13
CA ASN A 25 11.40 -53.30 -19.39
C ASN A 25 11.78 -53.10 -17.90
N GLY A 26 10.92 -53.64 -17.03
CA GLY A 26 11.24 -54.72 -16.10
C GLY A 26 12.28 -54.52 -15.00
N VAL A 27 11.85 -54.90 -13.79
CA VAL A 27 12.60 -55.46 -12.64
C VAL A 27 12.82 -54.49 -11.45
N ASP A 28 12.36 -54.98 -10.29
CA ASP A 28 12.56 -54.57 -8.89
C ASP A 28 11.70 -53.45 -8.25
N MET A 29 10.75 -53.92 -7.44
CA MET A 29 10.03 -53.20 -6.39
C MET A 29 10.95 -53.04 -5.17
N VAL A 30 11.42 -51.82 -4.90
CA VAL A 30 11.95 -51.42 -3.59
C VAL A 30 11.08 -50.31 -3.04
N CYS A 31 10.44 -50.58 -1.89
CA CYS A 31 9.67 -49.61 -1.13
C CYS A 31 10.54 -48.45 -0.65
N CYS A 32 10.53 -47.33 -1.36
CA CYS A 32 10.98 -46.04 -0.83
C CYS A 32 9.76 -45.24 -0.38
N VAL A 33 9.68 -44.98 0.93
CA VAL A 33 8.74 -44.04 1.56
C VAL A 33 8.87 -42.67 0.88
N PRO A 34 7.78 -42.07 0.34
CA PRO A 34 7.86 -40.71 -0.16
C PRO A 34 7.80 -39.74 1.02
N SER A 35 8.95 -39.18 1.40
CA SER A 35 9.02 -37.94 2.17
C SER A 35 8.21 -36.88 1.42
N ARG A 36 7.16 -36.36 2.06
CA ARG A 36 6.30 -35.28 1.54
C ARG A 36 7.13 -34.00 1.32
N GLY A 37 7.73 -33.88 0.14
CA GLY A 37 8.21 -32.61 -0.38
C GLY A 37 7.01 -31.76 -0.78
N VAL A 38 6.55 -30.90 0.13
CA VAL A 38 5.60 -29.84 -0.20
C VAL A 38 6.29 -28.92 -1.20
N ARG A 39 5.97 -29.10 -2.50
CA ARG A 39 6.22 -28.10 -3.53
C ARG A 39 5.44 -26.85 -3.12
N ARG A 40 6.11 -25.91 -2.44
CA ARG A 40 5.60 -24.54 -2.32
C ARG A 40 5.59 -23.97 -3.73
N SER A 41 4.40 -23.89 -4.32
CA SER A 41 4.17 -23.10 -5.51
C SER A 41 4.62 -21.68 -5.20
N ARG A 42 5.67 -21.23 -5.90
CA ARG A 42 6.10 -19.83 -5.96
C ARG A 42 4.93 -19.02 -6.51
N ILE A 43 4.13 -18.44 -5.61
CA ILE A 43 3.22 -17.36 -5.96
C ILE A 43 4.14 -16.14 -6.11
N GLU A 44 4.40 -15.75 -7.35
CA GLU A 44 4.96 -14.44 -7.64
C GLU A 44 4.10 -13.42 -6.89
N ARG A 45 4.73 -12.67 -5.98
CA ARG A 45 4.10 -11.52 -5.32
C ARG A 45 3.74 -10.54 -6.41
N ARG A 46 2.48 -10.59 -6.84
CA ARG A 46 1.92 -9.61 -7.75
C ARG A 46 1.44 -8.46 -6.87
N SER A 47 2.38 -7.61 -6.49
CA SER A 47 2.07 -6.24 -6.06
C SER A 47 1.12 -5.62 -7.09
N MET A 48 0.22 -4.75 -6.62
CA MET A 48 -0.90 -4.19 -7.38
C MET A 48 -0.67 -4.13 -8.90
N PRO A 49 -1.63 -4.58 -9.73
CA PRO A 49 -1.44 -4.76 -11.18
C PRO A 49 -1.10 -3.48 -11.98
N PHE A 50 -0.93 -2.33 -11.31
CA PHE A 50 -0.78 -1.01 -11.90
C PHE A 50 0.58 -0.33 -11.70
N PHE A 51 1.48 -0.84 -10.83
CA PHE A 51 2.79 -0.19 -10.63
C PHE A 51 3.92 -1.21 -10.43
N PRO A 52 4.94 -1.24 -11.32
CA PRO A 52 6.10 -2.11 -11.15
C PRO A 52 6.96 -1.65 -9.97
N ASP A 53 7.61 -2.61 -9.31
CA ASP A 53 8.64 -2.32 -8.31
C ASP A 53 9.78 -1.50 -8.94
N PRO A 54 10.41 -0.57 -8.20
CA PRO A 54 11.60 0.10 -8.67
C PRO A 54 12.70 -0.93 -8.95
N ALA A 55 13.39 -0.76 -10.08
CA ALA A 55 14.49 -1.64 -10.46
C ALA A 55 15.55 -1.71 -9.34
N PRO A 56 16.10 -2.89 -9.02
CA PRO A 56 17.21 -2.99 -8.09
C PRO A 56 18.38 -2.13 -8.60
N PRO A 57 19.15 -1.50 -7.69
CA PRO A 57 20.33 -0.73 -8.08
C PRO A 57 21.31 -1.60 -8.86
N ASP A 58 21.96 -1.01 -9.86
CA ASP A 58 22.97 -1.67 -10.68
C ASP A 58 24.09 -2.24 -9.79
N PRO A 59 24.39 -3.55 -9.87
CA PRO A 59 25.47 -4.15 -9.09
C PRO A 59 26.85 -3.54 -9.38
N GLU A 60 27.04 -2.79 -10.47
CA GLU A 60 28.28 -2.03 -10.70
C GLU A 60 28.45 -0.84 -9.74
N LEU A 61 27.36 -0.24 -9.24
CA LEU A 61 27.43 0.91 -8.34
C LEU A 61 27.84 0.55 -6.89
N LEU A 62 27.86 -0.75 -6.56
CA LEU A 62 28.26 -1.25 -5.25
C LEU A 62 29.77 -1.57 -5.14
N ARG A 63 30.52 -1.46 -6.25
CA ARG A 63 31.96 -1.80 -6.32
C ARG A 63 32.89 -0.62 -6.01
N ASP A 64 32.37 0.60 -5.91
CA ASP A 64 33.18 1.82 -5.76
C ASP A 64 33.46 2.25 -4.30
N PHE A 65 33.22 1.37 -3.32
CA PHE A 65 33.68 1.62 -1.95
C PHE A 65 35.11 1.09 -1.78
N PRO A 66 36.10 1.93 -1.44
CA PRO A 66 37.44 1.45 -1.17
C PRO A 66 37.42 0.55 0.07
N ALA A 67 37.90 -0.68 -0.09
CA ALA A 67 38.17 -1.59 1.02
C ALA A 67 39.19 -0.91 1.94
N LEU A 68 38.89 -0.86 3.25
CA LEU A 68 39.84 -0.43 4.25
C LEU A 68 40.88 -1.53 4.43
N ASP A 69 42.12 -1.20 4.08
CA ASP A 69 43.29 -2.08 4.16
C ASP A 69 43.56 -2.50 5.62
N GLY A 70 43.58 -3.81 5.86
CA GLY A 70 44.01 -4.44 7.11
C GLY A 70 45.14 -5.42 6.83
N GLU A 71 46.30 -5.13 7.43
CA GLU A 71 47.62 -5.77 7.37
C GLU A 71 47.69 -7.33 7.35
N PRO A 72 48.78 -7.93 6.79
CA PRO A 72 48.94 -9.37 6.68
C PRO A 72 49.57 -10.01 7.94
N GLY A 73 49.04 -11.16 8.38
CA GLY A 73 49.60 -12.03 9.42
C GLY A 73 50.11 -13.38 8.86
N PRO A 74 51.03 -14.08 9.56
CA PRO A 74 52.17 -14.74 8.92
C PRO A 74 51.95 -16.19 8.48
N SER A 75 52.86 -16.58 7.58
CA SER A 75 53.14 -17.91 7.03
C SER A 75 53.27 -19.03 8.06
N ALA A 76 52.69 -20.19 7.73
CA ALA A 76 53.17 -21.49 8.18
C ALA A 76 53.19 -22.44 6.97
N ASP A 77 54.40 -22.84 6.59
CA ASP A 77 54.68 -24.08 5.85
C ASP A 77 54.04 -25.27 6.57
N GLU A 78 53.47 -26.23 5.84
CA GLU A 78 53.73 -27.68 5.98
C GLU A 78 53.12 -28.45 4.78
N GLY A 79 53.92 -29.33 4.17
CA GLY A 79 53.47 -30.71 3.88
C GLY A 79 52.78 -31.02 2.54
N PHE A 80 53.56 -31.56 1.62
CA PHE A 80 53.19 -32.29 0.41
C PHE A 80 52.49 -33.64 0.73
N ASP A 81 51.36 -33.96 0.08
CA ASP A 81 51.14 -35.32 -0.47
C ASP A 81 50.07 -35.36 -1.57
N GLY A 82 50.32 -36.19 -2.59
CA GLY A 82 49.48 -36.34 -3.78
C GLY A 82 48.31 -37.31 -3.57
N GLY A 83 47.15 -36.96 -4.13
CA GLY A 83 45.97 -37.83 -4.12
C GLY A 83 44.95 -37.41 -5.17
N ALA A 84 44.58 -38.35 -6.03
CA ALA A 84 43.75 -38.18 -7.22
C ALA A 84 42.33 -37.66 -6.96
N GLY A 85 41.81 -36.90 -7.94
CA GLY A 85 40.40 -36.87 -8.31
C GLY A 85 39.42 -36.25 -7.31
N GLN A 86 39.31 -34.92 -7.30
CA GLN A 86 38.10 -34.23 -6.86
C GLN A 86 37.59 -33.33 -7.99
N THR A 87 36.49 -33.76 -8.60
CA THR A 87 35.56 -32.90 -9.33
C THR A 87 35.21 -31.69 -8.46
N PRO A 88 35.15 -30.45 -8.97
CA PRO A 88 34.66 -29.32 -8.19
C PRO A 88 33.19 -29.57 -7.88
N GLY A 89 32.89 -29.96 -6.64
CA GLY A 89 31.53 -29.96 -6.14
C GLY A 89 31.05 -28.52 -6.14
N PHE A 90 29.99 -28.24 -6.89
CA PHE A 90 29.23 -27.00 -6.72
C PHE A 90 28.90 -26.87 -5.22
N PRO A 91 29.21 -25.73 -4.58
CA PRO A 91 28.82 -25.54 -3.20
C PRO A 91 27.30 -25.70 -3.08
N PRO A 92 26.80 -26.41 -2.04
CA PRO A 92 25.37 -26.55 -1.83
C PRO A 92 24.77 -25.16 -1.73
N ASP A 93 23.69 -24.96 -2.49
CA ASP A 93 22.90 -23.72 -2.59
C ASP A 93 23.01 -22.89 -1.31
N ALA A 94 23.82 -21.82 -1.39
CA ALA A 94 23.82 -20.81 -0.35
C ALA A 94 22.36 -20.43 -0.11
N PRO A 95 21.86 -20.45 1.15
CA PRO A 95 20.49 -20.09 1.42
C PRO A 95 20.26 -18.72 0.79
N GLN A 96 19.41 -18.68 -0.24
CA GLN A 96 19.02 -17.45 -0.91
C GLN A 96 18.55 -16.52 0.21
N ALA A 97 19.33 -15.48 0.48
CA ALA A 97 18.99 -14.50 1.49
C ALA A 97 17.58 -14.02 1.15
N GLU A 98 16.58 -14.42 1.95
CA GLU A 98 15.25 -13.82 1.87
C GLU A 98 15.50 -12.32 1.99
N ALA A 99 15.27 -11.57 0.91
CA ALA A 99 15.51 -10.14 0.88
C ALA A 99 14.80 -9.53 2.10
N ALA A 100 15.58 -9.03 3.05
CA ALA A 100 15.04 -8.51 4.30
C ALA A 100 14.03 -7.42 3.96
N ASP A 101 12.83 -7.50 4.55
CA ASP A 101 11.79 -6.50 4.29
C ASP A 101 12.29 -5.11 4.72
N THR A 102 12.51 -4.22 3.74
CA THR A 102 12.98 -2.85 3.98
C THR A 102 11.86 -1.99 4.59
N TYR A 103 12.23 -0.94 5.34
CA TYR A 103 11.28 0.09 5.83
C TYR A 103 10.27 0.51 4.74
N TRP A 104 10.74 0.70 3.51
CA TRP A 104 9.93 1.15 2.38
C TRP A 104 8.83 0.17 1.99
N SER A 105 9.13 -1.14 1.95
CA SER A 105 8.15 -2.16 1.60
C SER A 105 7.16 -2.38 2.75
N LEU A 106 7.65 -2.42 3.99
CA LEU A 106 6.82 -2.62 5.17
C LEU A 106 5.80 -1.49 5.38
N SER A 107 6.21 -0.23 5.22
CA SER A 107 5.31 0.93 5.40
C SER A 107 4.16 0.97 4.38
N ARG A 108 4.33 0.31 3.22
CA ARG A 108 3.32 0.23 2.15
C ARG A 108 2.30 -0.88 2.36
N THR A 109 2.55 -1.82 3.26
CA THR A 109 1.65 -2.96 3.48
C THR A 109 0.28 -2.49 4.00
N PRO A 110 -0.83 -3.14 3.58
CA PRO A 110 -2.18 -2.76 4.00
C PRO A 110 -2.37 -2.83 5.53
N LEU A 111 -1.84 -3.86 6.18
CA LEU A 111 -1.92 -3.99 7.64
C LEU A 111 -1.17 -2.88 8.36
N THR A 112 0.05 -2.56 7.94
CA THR A 112 0.82 -1.48 8.58
C THR A 112 0.12 -0.14 8.38
N SER A 113 -0.40 0.13 7.17
CA SER A 113 -1.19 1.34 6.88
C SER A 113 -2.46 1.40 7.74
N LEU A 114 -3.17 0.29 7.92
CA LEU A 114 -4.34 0.21 8.78
C LEU A 114 -4.01 0.50 10.24
N VAL A 115 -2.99 -0.18 10.79
CA VAL A 115 -2.57 0.02 12.18
C VAL A 115 -2.11 1.46 12.41
N PHE A 116 -1.39 2.03 11.44
CA PHE A 116 -0.91 3.41 11.52
C PHE A 116 -2.04 4.44 11.45
N THR A 117 -3.08 4.18 10.65
CA THR A 117 -4.23 5.10 10.49
C THR A 117 -5.33 4.87 11.53
N LEU A 118 -5.32 3.75 12.26
CA LEU A 118 -6.31 3.43 13.29
C LEU A 118 -6.47 4.53 14.37
N PRO A 119 -5.41 5.17 14.88
CA PRO A 119 -5.56 6.31 15.78
C PRO A 119 -6.35 7.48 15.18
N LEU A 120 -6.21 7.75 13.88
CA LEU A 120 -6.97 8.79 13.17
C LEU A 120 -8.45 8.41 13.09
N VAL A 121 -8.76 7.14 12.77
CA VAL A 121 -10.12 6.60 12.75
C VAL A 121 -10.78 6.78 14.13
N LEU A 122 -10.09 6.35 15.19
CA LEU A 122 -10.60 6.42 16.56
C LEU A 122 -10.79 7.86 17.02
N ALA A 123 -9.86 8.76 16.71
CA ALA A 123 -9.96 10.16 17.04
C ALA A 123 -11.13 10.84 16.32
N TYR A 124 -11.32 10.56 15.03
CA TYR A 124 -12.43 11.12 14.26
C TYR A 124 -13.78 10.60 14.74
N GLU A 125 -13.97 9.28 14.74
CA GLU A 125 -15.25 8.67 15.10
C GLU A 125 -15.61 8.90 16.57
N GLY A 126 -14.63 8.78 17.47
CA GLY A 126 -14.81 9.13 18.88
C GLY A 126 -15.17 10.61 19.06
N GLY A 127 -14.51 11.50 18.33
CA GLY A 127 -14.80 12.93 18.31
C GLY A 127 -16.22 13.24 17.83
N VAL A 128 -16.66 12.65 16.71
CA VAL A 128 -18.01 12.84 16.17
C VAL A 128 -19.09 12.34 17.14
N LEU A 129 -18.82 11.24 17.84
CA LEU A 129 -19.72 10.72 18.87
C LEU A 129 -19.84 11.65 20.08
N LEU A 130 -18.71 12.22 20.54
CA LEU A 130 -18.67 13.11 21.71
C LEU A 130 -19.25 14.50 21.43
N LEU A 131 -18.99 15.08 20.25
CA LEU A 131 -19.48 16.41 19.87
C LEU A 131 -20.86 16.39 19.20
N GLY A 132 -21.48 15.21 19.06
CA GLY A 132 -22.82 15.02 18.51
C GLY A 132 -22.81 14.75 17.01
N ARG A 133 -23.55 13.71 16.59
CA ARG A 133 -23.52 13.13 15.23
C ARG A 133 -24.06 14.01 14.10
N GLY A 134 -24.74 15.11 14.42
CA GLY A 134 -25.51 15.90 13.46
C GLY A 134 -24.73 16.98 12.71
N THR A 135 -23.50 17.28 13.11
CA THR A 135 -22.70 18.35 12.50
C THR A 135 -21.71 17.74 11.50
N PRO A 136 -21.65 18.17 10.25
CA PRO A 136 -20.58 17.76 9.34
C PRO A 136 -19.22 18.31 9.78
N ARG A 137 -18.15 17.49 9.76
CA ARG A 137 -16.77 17.94 10.05
C ARG A 137 -15.78 17.67 8.92
N ASN A 138 -16.16 16.83 7.97
CA ASN A 138 -15.41 16.55 6.76
C ASN A 138 -16.40 16.35 5.59
N GLY A 139 -16.17 17.03 4.46
CA GLY A 139 -16.97 16.89 3.25
C GLY A 139 -16.93 15.48 2.65
N ALA A 140 -15.76 14.83 2.62
CA ALA A 140 -15.64 13.47 2.09
C ALA A 140 -16.43 12.46 2.95
N ASP A 141 -16.41 12.61 4.28
CA ASP A 141 -17.23 11.79 5.19
C ASP A 141 -18.73 11.93 4.87
N VAL A 142 -19.21 13.17 4.69
CA VAL A 142 -20.61 13.43 4.30
C VAL A 142 -20.96 12.73 3.00
N TRP A 143 -20.12 12.86 1.96
CA TRP A 143 -20.40 12.26 0.67
C TRP A 143 -20.38 10.75 0.70
N LEU A 144 -19.42 10.15 1.39
CA LEU A 144 -19.36 8.69 1.54
C LEU A 144 -20.59 8.17 2.28
N ARG A 145 -21.01 8.84 3.36
CA ARG A 145 -22.23 8.47 4.08
C ARG A 145 -23.49 8.64 3.23
N GLN A 146 -23.63 9.74 2.51
CA GLN A 146 -24.77 9.97 1.61
C GLN A 146 -24.83 8.94 0.48
N PHE A 147 -23.68 8.54 -0.07
CA PHE A 147 -23.60 7.47 -1.06
C PHE A 147 -24.07 6.13 -0.48
N LEU A 148 -23.59 5.78 0.72
CA LEU A 148 -24.01 4.57 1.42
C LEU A 148 -25.51 4.57 1.76
N ASP A 149 -26.02 5.68 2.28
CA ASP A 149 -27.46 5.88 2.52
C ASP A 149 -28.27 5.67 1.24
N GLY A 150 -27.81 6.24 0.12
CA GLY A 150 -28.47 6.14 -1.18
C GLY A 150 -28.57 4.71 -1.74
N ILE A 151 -27.67 3.81 -1.36
CA ILE A 151 -27.70 2.39 -1.75
C ILE A 151 -28.31 1.48 -0.66
N GLY A 152 -28.97 2.06 0.34
CA GLY A 152 -29.65 1.32 1.41
C GLY A 152 -28.74 0.85 2.55
N LEU A 153 -27.53 1.39 2.62
CA LEU A 153 -26.45 1.03 3.52
C LEU A 153 -26.21 2.13 4.57
N GLY A 154 -27.29 2.69 5.13
CA GLY A 154 -27.24 3.85 6.02
C GLY A 154 -26.91 3.68 7.51
N PRO A 155 -26.54 2.50 8.07
CA PRO A 155 -26.05 2.46 9.44
C PRO A 155 -24.79 3.32 9.62
N TYR A 156 -24.78 4.19 10.64
CA TYR A 156 -23.69 5.14 10.93
C TYR A 156 -22.29 4.51 10.93
N PHE A 157 -22.13 3.32 11.52
CA PHE A 157 -20.82 2.66 11.63
C PHE A 157 -20.36 1.98 10.35
N LEU A 158 -21.17 1.97 9.29
CA LEU A 158 -20.81 1.20 8.11
C LEU A 158 -19.58 1.78 7.41
N LEU A 159 -19.45 3.09 7.34
CA LEU A 159 -18.29 3.71 6.69
C LEU A 159 -16.96 3.34 7.37
N PRO A 160 -16.75 3.58 8.69
CA PRO A 160 -15.51 3.16 9.35
C PRO A 160 -15.32 1.64 9.32
N VAL A 161 -16.39 0.85 9.40
CA VAL A 161 -16.30 -0.61 9.25
C VAL A 161 -15.84 -0.99 7.85
N LEU A 162 -16.34 -0.37 6.79
CA LEU A 162 -15.92 -0.64 5.41
C LEU A 162 -14.47 -0.24 5.18
N THR A 163 -14.00 0.87 5.76
CA THR A 163 -12.59 1.25 5.69
C THR A 163 -11.70 0.20 6.37
N ILE A 164 -12.04 -0.20 7.59
CA ILE A 164 -11.28 -1.22 8.34
C ILE A 164 -11.33 -2.57 7.63
N VAL A 165 -12.52 -3.03 7.26
CA VAL A 165 -12.72 -4.32 6.59
C VAL A 165 -12.11 -4.33 5.20
N GLY A 166 -12.16 -3.24 4.45
CA GLY A 166 -11.53 -3.11 3.13
C GLY A 166 -10.02 -3.27 3.22
N LEU A 167 -9.39 -2.61 4.20
CA LEU A 167 -7.95 -2.75 4.44
C LEU A 167 -7.57 -4.14 4.97
N LEU A 168 -8.40 -4.76 5.82
CA LEU A 168 -8.19 -6.13 6.28
C LEU A 168 -8.40 -7.16 5.16
N ALA A 169 -9.39 -6.95 4.30
CA ALA A 169 -9.65 -7.81 3.15
C ALA A 169 -8.49 -7.73 2.14
N TRP A 170 -7.96 -6.53 1.90
CA TRP A 170 -6.74 -6.37 1.12
C TRP A 170 -5.58 -7.11 1.78
N HIS A 171 -5.31 -6.88 3.06
CA HIS A 171 -4.26 -7.61 3.79
C HIS A 171 -4.41 -9.14 3.65
N HIS A 172 -5.64 -9.64 3.69
CA HIS A 172 -5.92 -11.06 3.51
C HIS A 172 -5.58 -11.56 2.09
N VAL A 173 -5.87 -10.77 1.06
CA VAL A 173 -5.56 -11.08 -0.35
C VAL A 173 -4.04 -11.01 -0.62
N GLU A 174 -3.34 -10.05 -0.02
CA GLU A 174 -1.89 -9.89 -0.19
C GLU A 174 -1.07 -10.96 0.56
N HIS A 175 -1.72 -11.72 1.46
CA HIS A 175 -1.10 -12.75 2.31
C HIS A 175 0.11 -12.24 3.13
N ASP A 176 0.07 -10.96 3.51
CA ASP A 176 1.13 -10.32 4.28
C ASP A 176 1.20 -10.88 5.72
N ARG A 177 2.41 -10.83 6.29
CA ARG A 177 2.65 -11.31 7.67
C ARG A 177 1.97 -10.38 8.66
N TRP A 178 1.29 -10.97 9.65
CA TRP A 178 0.69 -10.23 10.78
C TRP A 178 1.75 -9.79 11.79
N ARG A 179 2.69 -8.94 11.38
CA ARG A 179 3.75 -8.40 12.24
C ARG A 179 4.04 -6.96 11.86
N PHE A 180 3.98 -6.06 12.83
CA PHE A 180 4.46 -4.69 12.71
C PHE A 180 5.37 -4.36 13.89
N SER A 181 6.30 -3.43 13.69
CA SER A 181 7.18 -2.93 14.74
C SER A 181 6.69 -1.54 15.18
N PRO A 182 6.59 -1.23 16.48
CA PRO A 182 6.32 0.14 16.94
C PRO A 182 7.33 1.16 16.40
N ALA A 183 8.59 0.75 16.22
CA ALA A 183 9.62 1.60 15.62
C ALA A 183 9.31 1.96 14.16
N LEU A 184 8.67 1.06 13.41
CA LEU A 184 8.20 1.33 12.05
C LEU A 184 7.12 2.39 12.05
N LEU A 185 6.13 2.29 12.95
CA LEU A 185 5.05 3.29 13.07
C LEU A 185 5.59 4.67 13.48
N LEU A 186 6.59 4.72 14.35
CA LEU A 186 7.28 5.95 14.70
C LEU A 186 8.02 6.54 13.49
N GLY A 187 8.72 5.71 12.71
CA GLY A 187 9.36 6.11 11.46
C GLY A 187 8.36 6.71 10.46
N MET A 188 7.20 6.08 10.31
CA MET A 188 6.10 6.58 9.48
C MET A 188 5.58 7.93 9.98
N ALA A 189 5.41 8.12 11.30
CA ALA A 189 4.97 9.39 11.87
C ALA A 189 5.97 10.52 11.58
N LEU A 190 7.27 10.27 11.72
CA LEU A 190 8.32 11.24 11.39
C LEU A 190 8.34 11.57 9.89
N GLU A 191 8.18 10.55 9.04
CA GLU A 191 8.08 10.73 7.59
C GLU A 191 6.86 11.59 7.21
N CYS A 192 5.70 11.36 7.83
CA CYS A 192 4.51 12.17 7.61
C CYS A 192 4.74 13.64 7.97
N VAL A 193 5.42 13.91 9.10
CA VAL A 193 5.76 15.28 9.49
C VAL A 193 6.71 15.93 8.48
N LEU A 194 7.70 15.19 7.98
CA LEU A 194 8.63 15.69 6.96
C LEU A 194 7.89 16.09 5.68
N TRP A 195 7.01 15.22 5.18
CA TRP A 195 6.22 15.52 3.99
C TRP A 195 5.20 16.65 4.21
N ALA A 196 4.63 16.76 5.42
CA ALA A 196 3.76 17.87 5.77
C ALA A 196 4.52 19.21 5.74
N VAL A 197 5.75 19.25 6.25
CA VAL A 197 6.64 20.41 6.15
C VAL A 197 6.98 20.74 4.69
N ALA A 198 7.23 19.73 3.85
CA ALA A 198 7.45 19.94 2.42
C ALA A 198 6.23 20.59 1.75
N LEU A 199 5.02 20.13 2.06
CA LEU A 199 3.78 20.71 1.53
C LEU A 199 3.55 22.15 2.03
N ILE A 200 3.89 22.46 3.29
CA ILE A 200 3.91 23.84 3.78
C ILE A 200 4.88 24.70 2.97
N GLY A 201 6.04 24.16 2.58
CA GLY A 201 6.98 24.82 1.68
C GLY A 201 6.34 25.20 0.34
N VAL A 202 5.54 24.30 -0.25
CA VAL A 202 4.77 24.57 -1.47
C VAL A 202 3.75 25.69 -1.24
N ALA A 203 3.03 25.66 -0.11
CA ALA A 203 2.07 26.72 0.24
C ALA A 203 2.74 28.10 0.34
N ARG A 204 3.91 28.17 1.01
CA ARG A 204 4.69 29.41 1.17
C ARG A 204 5.26 29.91 -0.15
N LEU A 205 5.67 28.99 -1.02
CA LEU A 205 6.13 29.34 -2.37
C LEU A 205 4.98 29.95 -3.17
N GLN A 206 3.78 29.35 -3.13
CA GLN A 206 2.61 29.91 -3.78
C GLN A 206 2.26 31.29 -3.22
N GLU A 207 2.24 31.46 -1.89
CA GLU A 207 1.99 32.74 -1.23
C GLU A 207 2.99 33.83 -1.67
N ARG A 208 4.26 33.46 -1.88
CA ARG A 208 5.29 34.40 -2.35
C ARG A 208 5.00 34.93 -3.75
N PHE A 209 4.44 34.10 -4.63
CA PHE A 209 4.05 34.51 -5.98
C PHE A 209 2.67 35.16 -6.05
N TRP A 210 1.77 34.79 -5.13
CA TRP A 210 0.39 35.27 -5.06
C TRP A 210 -0.01 35.49 -3.59
N PRO A 211 0.31 36.66 -2.99
CA PRO A 211 -0.01 36.90 -1.60
C PRO A 211 -1.52 37.11 -1.43
N LEU A 212 -2.12 36.40 -0.47
CA LEU A 212 -3.53 36.58 -0.10
C LEU A 212 -3.67 36.68 1.42
N ALA A 213 -4.39 37.69 1.89
CA ALA A 213 -4.76 37.79 3.29
C ALA A 213 -5.91 36.82 3.59
N ALA A 214 -5.61 35.71 4.26
CA ALA A 214 -6.62 34.79 4.74
C ALA A 214 -7.08 35.19 6.15
N GLY A 215 -8.40 35.30 6.35
CA GLY A 215 -8.99 35.41 7.69
C GLY A 215 -9.17 34.02 8.30
N VAL A 216 -8.76 33.85 9.56
CA VAL A 216 -8.98 32.60 10.30
C VAL A 216 -10.37 32.64 10.92
N ALA A 217 -11.25 31.72 10.52
CA ALA A 217 -12.54 31.55 11.18
C ALA A 217 -12.35 30.85 12.55
N GLY A 218 -12.99 31.39 13.58
CA GLY A 218 -12.88 30.95 14.96
C GLY A 218 -13.72 29.71 15.26
N GLU A 219 -13.23 28.54 14.88
CA GLU A 219 -13.73 27.27 15.43
C GLU A 219 -12.92 26.84 16.67
N GLY A 220 -13.57 26.12 17.58
CA GLY A 220 -12.91 25.56 18.75
C GLY A 220 -11.81 24.55 18.36
N VAL A 221 -10.65 24.64 19.03
CA VAL A 221 -9.45 23.81 18.74
C VAL A 221 -9.76 22.32 18.64
N TRP A 222 -10.62 21.79 19.52
CA TRP A 222 -11.01 20.39 19.52
C TRP A 222 -11.79 19.95 18.29
N ALA A 223 -12.72 20.78 17.80
CA ALA A 223 -13.50 20.47 16.60
C ALA A 223 -12.59 20.44 15.36
N ARG A 224 -11.63 21.36 15.27
CA ARG A 224 -10.64 21.41 14.18
C ARG A 224 -9.74 20.17 14.16
N LEU A 225 -9.21 19.76 15.31
CA LEU A 225 -8.39 18.54 15.42
C LEU A 225 -9.13 17.30 14.92
N ILE A 226 -10.40 17.15 15.30
CA ILE A 226 -11.25 16.06 14.82
C ILE A 226 -11.42 16.18 13.31
N GLY A 227 -11.77 17.36 12.80
CA GLY A 227 -11.88 17.62 11.36
C GLY A 227 -10.63 17.21 10.58
N PHE A 228 -9.43 17.56 11.06
CA PHE A 228 -8.15 17.21 10.43
C PHE A 228 -7.86 15.71 10.39
N CYS A 229 -8.19 14.99 11.47
CA CYS A 229 -8.14 13.51 11.46
C CYS A 229 -9.06 12.93 10.39
N GLY A 230 -10.27 13.50 10.28
CA GLY A 230 -11.26 13.10 9.29
C GLY A 230 -10.78 13.38 7.87
N ALA A 231 -10.29 14.59 7.59
CA ALA A 231 -9.81 15.03 6.29
C ALA A 231 -8.70 14.09 5.80
N GLY A 232 -7.64 13.91 6.60
CA GLY A 232 -6.55 13.01 6.25
C GLY A 232 -6.97 11.56 6.05
N LEU A 233 -7.96 11.05 6.79
CA LEU A 233 -8.46 9.69 6.62
C LEU A 233 -9.39 9.55 5.41
N TYR A 234 -10.55 10.19 5.45
CA TYR A 234 -11.63 9.93 4.51
C TYR A 234 -11.42 10.58 3.14
N GLU A 235 -10.70 11.70 3.06
CA GLU A 235 -10.35 12.28 1.76
C GLU A 235 -9.33 11.40 1.04
N GLU A 236 -8.32 10.86 1.74
CA GLU A 236 -7.37 9.93 1.11
C GLU A 236 -8.03 8.61 0.72
N VAL A 237 -8.99 8.09 1.50
CA VAL A 237 -9.80 6.94 1.09
C VAL A 237 -10.55 7.25 -0.20
N LEU A 238 -11.30 8.35 -0.25
CA LEU A 238 -12.12 8.69 -1.41
C LEU A 238 -11.26 8.96 -2.65
N PHE A 239 -10.29 9.87 -2.55
CA PHE A 239 -9.58 10.38 -3.73
C PHE A 239 -8.42 9.48 -4.15
N ARG A 240 -7.72 8.83 -3.23
CA ARG A 240 -6.49 8.08 -3.53
C ARG A 240 -6.74 6.59 -3.54
N LEU A 241 -7.45 6.06 -2.53
CA LEU A 241 -7.70 4.63 -2.45
C LEU A 241 -8.76 4.16 -3.45
N LEU A 242 -9.80 4.98 -3.70
CA LEU A 242 -10.91 4.62 -4.58
C LEU A 242 -10.83 5.29 -5.96
N LEU A 243 -10.85 6.63 -6.00
CA LEU A 243 -11.01 7.38 -7.24
C LEU A 243 -9.79 7.27 -8.16
N LEU A 244 -8.57 7.43 -7.63
CA LEU A 244 -7.35 7.39 -8.46
C LEU A 244 -7.18 6.05 -9.21
N PRO A 245 -7.23 4.86 -8.56
CA PRO A 245 -7.20 3.58 -9.27
C PRO A 245 -8.33 3.42 -10.28
N ALA A 246 -9.54 3.89 -9.95
CA ALA A 246 -10.69 3.82 -10.87
C ALA A 246 -10.47 4.67 -12.13
N LEU A 247 -9.89 5.87 -11.99
CA LEU A 247 -9.54 6.74 -13.12
C LEU A 247 -8.43 6.15 -13.97
N ILE A 248 -7.37 5.60 -13.36
CA ILE A 248 -6.29 4.94 -14.11
C ILE A 248 -6.85 3.76 -14.90
N TRP A 249 -7.62 2.88 -14.25
CA TRP A 249 -8.28 1.76 -14.90
C TRP A 249 -9.17 2.20 -16.06
N LEU A 250 -9.96 3.27 -15.88
CA LEU A 250 -10.82 3.80 -16.93
C LEU A 250 -10.00 4.32 -18.11
N CYS A 251 -8.93 5.07 -17.87
CA CYS A 251 -8.03 5.55 -18.91
C CYS A 251 -7.42 4.39 -19.72
N GLU A 252 -6.99 3.32 -19.05
CA GLU A 252 -6.49 2.12 -19.73
C GLU A 252 -7.58 1.44 -20.57
N ARG A 253 -8.83 1.39 -20.07
CA ARG A 253 -9.96 0.85 -20.85
C ARG A 253 -10.31 1.69 -22.07
N LEU A 254 -10.02 2.98 -22.03
CA LEU A 254 -10.15 3.88 -23.17
C LEU A 254 -8.94 3.80 -24.13
N GLY A 255 -7.97 2.94 -23.86
CA GLY A 255 -6.83 2.66 -24.74
C GLY A 255 -5.57 3.48 -24.44
N ALA A 256 -5.51 4.21 -23.33
CA ALA A 256 -4.28 4.85 -22.89
C ALA A 256 -3.26 3.79 -22.44
N GLY A 257 -1.97 3.98 -22.77
CA GLY A 257 -0.90 3.18 -22.18
C GLY A 257 -0.76 3.45 -20.68
N SER A 258 -0.25 2.48 -19.91
CA SER A 258 -0.23 2.56 -18.44
C SER A 258 0.44 3.82 -17.88
N ALA A 259 1.53 4.30 -18.49
CA ALA A 259 2.17 5.56 -18.08
C ALA A 259 1.25 6.77 -18.30
N ALA A 260 0.58 6.85 -19.46
CA ALA A 260 -0.36 7.92 -19.75
C ALA A 260 -1.59 7.84 -18.83
N ALA A 261 -2.11 6.63 -18.59
CA ALA A 261 -3.23 6.41 -17.67
C ALA A 261 -2.88 6.82 -16.23
N ALA A 262 -1.67 6.53 -15.76
CA ALA A 262 -1.19 6.99 -14.45
C ALA A 262 -1.12 8.52 -14.38
N VAL A 263 -0.52 9.18 -15.37
CA VAL A 263 -0.42 10.65 -15.42
C VAL A 263 -1.81 11.28 -15.44
N TRP A 264 -2.70 10.81 -16.32
CA TRP A 264 -4.08 11.34 -16.40
C TRP A 264 -4.87 11.07 -15.13
N GLY A 265 -4.73 9.90 -14.51
CA GLY A 265 -5.34 9.57 -13.24
C GLY A 265 -4.89 10.50 -12.11
N LEU A 266 -3.59 10.79 -12.00
CA LEU A 266 -3.04 11.75 -11.04
C LEU A 266 -3.64 13.15 -11.25
N VAL A 267 -3.62 13.66 -12.48
CA VAL A 267 -4.11 15.01 -12.80
C VAL A 267 -5.62 15.09 -12.55
N ALA A 268 -6.39 14.13 -13.04
CA ALA A 268 -7.85 14.14 -12.91
C ALA A 268 -8.31 13.98 -11.46
N SER A 269 -7.71 13.05 -10.69
CA SER A 269 -8.04 12.90 -9.26
C SER A 269 -7.72 14.17 -8.47
N SER A 270 -6.60 14.84 -8.78
CA SER A 270 -6.19 16.10 -8.12
C SER A 270 -7.09 17.28 -8.47
N LEU A 271 -7.55 17.37 -9.73
CA LEU A 271 -8.54 18.36 -10.14
C LEU A 271 -9.88 18.14 -9.44
N LEU A 272 -10.35 16.89 -9.38
CA LEU A 272 -11.58 16.54 -8.69
C LEU A 272 -11.48 16.80 -7.18
N PHE A 273 -10.34 16.51 -6.56
CA PHE A 273 -10.04 16.85 -5.17
C PHE A 273 -10.13 18.35 -4.91
N SER A 274 -9.55 19.17 -5.78
CA SER A 274 -9.66 20.62 -5.66
C SER A 274 -11.09 21.12 -5.86
N ALA A 275 -11.74 20.69 -6.93
CA ALA A 275 -13.13 21.06 -7.23
C ALA A 275 -14.10 20.66 -6.11
N ALA A 276 -13.83 19.53 -5.45
CA ALA A 276 -14.66 19.00 -4.39
C ALA A 276 -14.80 19.94 -3.18
N HIS A 277 -13.78 20.74 -2.90
CA HIS A 277 -13.78 21.70 -1.79
C HIS A 277 -14.73 22.88 -1.99
N TYR A 278 -15.36 23.00 -3.15
CA TYR A 278 -16.31 24.07 -3.49
C TYR A 278 -17.74 23.54 -3.66
N VAL A 279 -17.98 22.26 -3.35
CA VAL A 279 -19.26 21.58 -3.58
C VAL A 279 -19.78 21.00 -2.26
N GLY A 280 -21.10 21.03 -2.08
CA GLY A 280 -21.77 20.41 -0.94
C GLY A 280 -21.91 21.31 0.30
N PRO A 281 -22.47 20.79 1.39
CA PRO A 281 -22.84 21.59 2.57
C PRO A 281 -21.67 22.27 3.30
N LEU A 282 -20.45 21.72 3.13
CA LEU A 282 -19.20 22.23 3.71
C LEU A 282 -18.29 22.89 2.65
N GLY A 283 -18.80 23.16 1.44
CA GLY A 283 -18.00 23.75 0.37
C GLY A 283 -17.67 25.22 0.63
N ASP A 284 -16.44 25.62 0.35
CA ASP A 284 -15.98 27.00 0.40
C ASP A 284 -16.54 27.84 -0.77
N GLY A 285 -16.51 29.17 -0.62
CA GLY A 285 -16.64 30.07 -1.76
C GLY A 285 -15.48 29.87 -2.75
N PHE A 286 -15.77 29.82 -4.05
CA PHE A 286 -14.75 29.61 -5.06
C PHE A 286 -13.69 30.71 -5.04
N GLN A 287 -12.43 30.31 -4.89
CA GLN A 287 -11.27 31.18 -4.88
C GLN A 287 -10.14 30.50 -5.66
N VAL A 288 -9.60 31.19 -6.67
CA VAL A 288 -8.53 30.65 -7.53
C VAL A 288 -7.31 30.26 -6.71
N TYR A 289 -6.95 31.07 -5.70
CA TYR A 289 -5.80 30.79 -4.84
C TYR A 289 -5.92 29.45 -4.10
N SER A 290 -7.03 29.21 -3.41
CA SER A 290 -7.23 27.93 -2.71
C SER A 290 -7.46 26.78 -3.69
N PHE A 291 -8.01 27.05 -4.88
CA PHE A 291 -8.24 26.01 -5.89
C PHE A 291 -6.92 25.51 -6.46
N THR A 292 -6.03 26.43 -6.83
CA THR A 292 -4.68 26.09 -7.31
C THR A 292 -3.88 25.40 -6.22
N PHE A 293 -3.93 25.89 -4.98
CA PHE A 293 -3.23 25.24 -3.87
C PHE A 293 -3.74 23.80 -3.66
N ARG A 294 -5.06 23.60 -3.59
CA ARG A 294 -5.67 22.27 -3.42
C ARG A 294 -5.38 21.36 -4.59
N PHE A 295 -5.27 21.87 -5.81
CA PHE A 295 -4.84 21.09 -6.96
C PHE A 295 -3.38 20.62 -6.82
N LEU A 296 -2.47 21.51 -6.41
CA LEU A 296 -1.06 21.17 -6.18
C LEU A 296 -0.88 20.19 -5.00
N ALA A 297 -1.58 20.42 -3.90
CA ALA A 297 -1.66 19.48 -2.78
C ALA A 297 -2.26 18.14 -3.23
N GLY A 298 -3.28 18.21 -4.10
CA GLY A 298 -3.89 17.08 -4.78
C GLY A 298 -2.86 16.17 -5.45
N MET A 299 -2.04 16.78 -6.31
CA MET A 299 -0.96 16.13 -7.05
C MET A 299 0.11 15.59 -6.11
N PHE A 300 0.50 16.37 -5.10
CA PHE A 300 1.47 15.97 -4.09
C PHE A 300 1.03 14.68 -3.37
N PHE A 301 -0.20 14.62 -2.87
CA PHE A 301 -0.72 13.43 -2.20
C PHE A 301 -0.89 12.25 -3.15
N ALA A 302 -1.27 12.47 -4.42
CA ALA A 302 -1.37 11.38 -5.39
C ALA A 302 0.01 10.75 -5.71
N VAL A 303 1.06 11.58 -5.86
CA VAL A 303 2.44 11.10 -5.98
C VAL A 303 2.89 10.39 -4.70
N LEU A 304 2.64 10.99 -3.54
CA LEU A 304 3.03 10.41 -2.25
C LEU A 304 2.34 9.06 -2.02
N PHE A 305 1.06 8.93 -2.34
CA PHE A 305 0.30 7.69 -2.25
C PHE A 305 0.88 6.59 -3.14
N THR A 306 1.20 6.90 -4.40
CA THR A 306 1.79 5.91 -5.33
C THR A 306 3.21 5.50 -4.90
N ALA A 307 3.98 6.41 -4.29
CA ALA A 307 5.34 6.16 -3.81
C ALA A 307 5.38 5.46 -2.44
N ARG A 308 4.50 5.78 -1.50
CA ARG A 308 4.60 5.40 -0.08
C ARG A 308 3.39 4.66 0.49
N GLY A 309 2.28 4.61 -0.25
CA GLY A 309 1.06 3.93 0.15
C GLY A 309 0.13 4.78 1.01
N PHE A 310 -1.01 4.17 1.36
CA PHE A 310 -2.13 4.82 2.03
C PHE A 310 -1.76 5.42 3.39
N GLY A 311 -1.08 4.67 4.26
CA GLY A 311 -0.79 5.11 5.62
C GLY A 311 0.00 6.43 5.68
N ILE A 312 1.06 6.54 4.88
CA ILE A 312 1.88 7.76 4.80
C ILE A 312 1.09 8.92 4.18
N ALA A 313 0.29 8.68 3.12
CA ALA A 313 -0.51 9.74 2.51
C ALA A 313 -1.54 10.32 3.50
N ALA A 314 -2.33 9.47 4.15
CA ALA A 314 -3.33 9.86 5.14
C ALA A 314 -2.72 10.55 6.36
N GLY A 315 -1.62 10.00 6.90
CA GLY A 315 -0.92 10.61 8.02
C GLY A 315 -0.29 11.96 7.69
N THR A 316 0.26 12.11 6.48
CA THR A 316 0.85 13.37 6.01
C THR A 316 -0.23 14.43 5.87
N HIS A 317 -1.39 14.08 5.29
CA HIS A 317 -2.51 14.98 5.13
C HIS A 317 -3.03 15.47 6.48
N ALA A 318 -3.32 14.55 7.41
CA ALA A 318 -3.73 14.93 8.77
C ALA A 318 -2.69 15.79 9.49
N ALA A 319 -1.40 15.44 9.37
CA ALA A 319 -0.31 16.19 9.99
C ALA A 319 -0.18 17.61 9.41
N TYR A 320 -0.28 17.76 8.09
CA TYR A 320 -0.27 19.05 7.42
C TYR A 320 -1.39 19.95 7.95
N ASP A 321 -2.61 19.44 8.00
CA ASP A 321 -3.78 20.19 8.46
C ASP A 321 -3.65 20.60 9.93
N MET A 322 -3.15 19.69 10.79
CA MET A 322 -2.90 20.01 12.20
C MET A 322 -1.83 21.10 12.36
N ILE A 323 -0.73 21.03 11.61
CA ILE A 323 0.36 22.01 11.73
C ILE A 323 -0.07 23.39 11.23
N VAL A 324 -0.90 23.45 10.19
CA VAL A 324 -1.37 24.71 9.60
C VAL A 324 -2.57 25.27 10.37
N GLY A 325 -3.54 24.44 10.70
CA GLY A 325 -4.83 24.86 11.27
C GLY A 325 -4.85 25.08 12.78
N LEU A 326 -3.79 24.71 13.50
CA LEU A 326 -3.62 25.01 14.93
C LEU A 326 -2.79 26.26 15.23
N ARG A 327 -2.28 26.94 14.19
CA ARG A 327 -1.52 28.18 14.32
C ARG A 327 -2.40 29.41 14.40
#